data_AF-A0A957M8H1-F1
#
_entry.id   AF-A0A957M8H1-F1
#
_cell.length_a   1.000
_cell.length_b   1.000
_cell.length_c   1.000
_cell.angle_alpha   90.00
_cell.angle_beta   90.00
_cell.angle_gamma   90.00
#
_symmetry.space_group_name_H-M   'P 1'
#
loop_
_entity.id
_entity.type
_entity.pdbx_description
1 polymer ?
#
loop_
_entity_poly.entity_id
_entity_poly.type
_entity_poly.pdbx_seq_one_letter_code
_entity_poly.pdbx_strand_id
1 'polypeptide(L)'
;RLFIVALLLAAAYAAQAVFDHGSLQPLIPLWALERIPWLFDLALLLPEDLFTAAGWTLAISALLIGLILPAWSGPAPEPAHRAGAPTSTLSSTPTTTWRAPALGGLLLSIGVGVLLATGMQEQPWMGVVWAGAIALVAVAAWRSHRATAHHADPAGDGSKLSAAGWLPIMVILLLTAVLAGRHWTVLPVRIDEATARFGIQMGAVDLAASFALFSPGDTGAPGLAYLPGGLLTWLLRDGLQASHALGMAAALAVVGGTWLAGRELFRRPSLHIGDHVVVDDGRRAALLAAGLTGVAISTIHFGRLAPFLPATALGVLACWQLLRGVRMNDVRSGFMAGALAGGSLLLDRSGLVFLLIGLLWWAGFALVGTTGGAGSRQPLLRLLGWWLAGAVVVLGPVAGAWLHEPPALHTYLTAADLYGLGSAPALDFWLNLAPTVKSLFWIGDASPVFGISTHLLSTIVTPLFMAGLALLLFGLDQLAGWCLLTWSLAVLIVSAATNAVTPDWPTLLPLVPAAGLIIALLADRLRMLIVQGFGAWTALTSFYVAAGLLVAVAAANWITYWEFAQLDGDGVSYLAHALRASD
;
A
#
# COMPACT_ATOMS: atom_id res chain seq x y z
N ARG A 1 -1.13 -13.11 31.17
CA ARG A 1 -1.06 -12.24 29.96
C ARG A 1 -1.43 -13.02 28.71
N LEU A 2 -0.68 -14.05 28.32
CA LEU A 2 -0.92 -14.83 27.10
C LEU A 2 -2.34 -15.44 27.02
N PHE A 3 -2.81 -16.04 28.12
CA PHE A 3 -4.19 -16.53 28.23
C PHE A 3 -5.25 -15.45 27.99
N ILE A 4 -5.05 -14.24 28.53
CA ILE A 4 -5.98 -13.12 28.37
C ILE A 4 -6.03 -12.69 26.89
N VAL A 5 -4.86 -12.59 26.23
CA VAL A 5 -4.78 -12.23 24.82
C VAL A 5 -5.48 -13.27 23.93
N ALA A 6 -5.32 -14.57 24.24
CA ALA A 6 -6.02 -15.63 23.53
C ALA A 6 -7.55 -15.52 23.67
N LEU A 7 -8.04 -15.23 24.87
CA LEU A 7 -9.47 -15.01 25.13
C LEU A 7 -10.02 -13.80 24.34
N LEU A 8 -9.26 -12.70 24.32
CA LEU A 8 -9.65 -11.48 23.59
C LEU A 8 -9.66 -11.69 22.07
N LEU A 9 -8.71 -12.47 21.53
CA LEU A 9 -8.70 -12.84 20.11
C LEU A 9 -9.89 -13.72 19.75
N ALA A 10 -10.26 -14.67 20.62
CA ALA A 10 -11.45 -15.49 20.42
C ALA A 10 -12.75 -14.65 20.45
N ALA A 11 -12.84 -13.68 21.36
CA ALA A 11 -13.97 -12.75 21.44
C ALA A 11 -14.05 -11.86 20.19
N ALA A 12 -12.92 -11.34 19.71
CA ALA A 12 -12.85 -10.55 18.48
C ALA A 12 -13.24 -11.38 17.23
N TYR A 13 -12.81 -12.64 17.16
CA TYR A 13 -13.21 -13.56 16.09
C TYR A 13 -14.71 -13.86 16.13
N ALA A 14 -15.25 -14.13 17.33
CA ALA A 14 -16.69 -14.37 17.50
C ALA A 14 -17.52 -13.16 17.06
N ALA A 15 -17.07 -11.95 17.42
CA ALA A 15 -17.69 -10.71 16.95
C ALA A 15 -17.66 -10.58 15.42
N GLN A 16 -16.54 -10.92 14.78
CA GLN A 16 -16.44 -10.87 13.32
C GLN A 16 -17.40 -11.85 12.64
N ALA A 17 -17.50 -13.07 13.16
CA ALA A 17 -18.40 -14.07 12.59
C ALA A 17 -19.89 -13.69 12.75
N VAL A 18 -20.26 -12.84 13.72
CA VAL A 18 -21.60 -12.23 13.76
C VAL A 18 -21.84 -11.31 12.58
N PHE A 19 -20.86 -10.48 12.18
CA PHE A 19 -20.98 -9.63 11.00
C PHE A 19 -21.16 -10.43 9.71
N ASP A 20 -20.51 -11.59 9.62
CA ASP A 20 -20.51 -12.41 8.40
C ASP A 20 -21.80 -13.23 8.24
N HIS A 21 -22.34 -13.76 9.34
CA HIS A 21 -23.47 -14.70 9.30
C HIS A 21 -24.78 -14.10 9.83
N GLY A 22 -24.75 -12.88 10.35
CA GLY A 22 -25.89 -12.24 11.01
C GLY A 22 -26.39 -12.99 12.26
N SER A 23 -25.63 -13.95 12.78
CA SER A 23 -26.03 -14.80 13.90
C SER A 23 -24.83 -15.46 14.60
N LEU A 24 -25.03 -15.87 15.86
CA LEU A 24 -24.05 -16.62 16.65
C LEU A 24 -24.17 -18.15 16.52
N GLN A 25 -25.27 -18.63 15.92
CA GLN A 25 -25.55 -20.07 15.78
C GLN A 25 -24.46 -20.89 15.08
N PRO A 26 -23.75 -20.39 14.05
CA PRO A 26 -22.70 -21.18 13.39
C PRO A 26 -21.49 -21.47 14.29
N LEU A 27 -21.27 -20.65 15.32
CA LEU A 27 -20.10 -20.70 16.19
C LEU A 27 -20.35 -21.51 17.46
N ILE A 28 -21.59 -21.49 17.96
CA ILE A 28 -21.94 -22.11 19.22
C ILE A 28 -22.55 -23.48 18.91
N PRO A 29 -21.89 -24.59 19.28
CA PRO A 29 -22.45 -25.90 19.06
C PRO A 29 -23.75 -26.06 19.85
N LEU A 30 -24.73 -26.77 19.29
CA LEU A 30 -26.10 -26.86 19.82
C LEU A 30 -26.14 -27.24 21.32
N TRP A 31 -25.27 -28.17 21.74
CA TRP A 31 -25.17 -28.60 23.13
C TRP A 31 -24.80 -27.48 24.12
N ALA A 32 -24.08 -26.45 23.67
CA ALA A 32 -23.68 -25.32 24.49
C ALA A 32 -24.82 -24.30 24.64
N LEU A 33 -25.61 -24.12 23.58
CA LEU A 33 -26.86 -23.32 23.64
C LEU A 33 -27.86 -23.95 24.62
N GLU A 34 -27.99 -25.28 24.61
CA GLU A 34 -28.91 -26.00 25.51
C GLU A 34 -28.49 -25.94 26.99
N ARG A 35 -27.18 -25.89 27.27
CA ARG A 35 -26.65 -25.94 28.64
C ARG A 35 -26.38 -24.58 29.27
N ILE A 36 -26.32 -23.51 28.48
CA ILE A 36 -25.92 -22.19 28.95
C ILE A 36 -27.00 -21.17 28.57
N PRO A 37 -27.94 -20.86 29.50
CA PRO A 37 -29.13 -20.06 29.20
C PRO A 37 -28.82 -18.68 28.63
N TRP A 38 -27.78 -18.01 29.16
CA TRP A 38 -27.41 -16.68 28.68
C TRP A 38 -26.83 -16.69 27.25
N LEU A 39 -26.23 -17.79 26.78
CA LEU A 39 -25.76 -17.94 25.40
C LEU A 39 -26.94 -18.11 24.44
N PHE A 40 -27.99 -18.79 24.89
CA PHE A 40 -29.24 -18.93 24.16
C PHE A 40 -29.96 -17.58 24.04
N ASP A 41 -30.08 -16.83 25.14
CA ASP A 41 -30.68 -15.49 25.12
C ASP A 41 -29.91 -14.53 24.19
N LEU A 42 -28.57 -14.63 24.18
CA LEU A 42 -27.73 -13.87 23.25
C LEU A 42 -27.96 -14.24 21.80
N ALA A 43 -28.19 -15.52 21.49
CA ALA A 43 -28.48 -15.97 20.13
C ALA A 43 -29.87 -15.54 19.62
N LEU A 44 -30.76 -15.09 20.52
CA LEU A 44 -32.12 -14.61 20.22
C LEU A 44 -32.24 -13.09 20.08
N LEU A 45 -31.15 -12.34 20.28
CA LEU A 45 -31.14 -10.89 20.07
C LEU A 45 -31.50 -10.54 18.61
N LEU A 46 -32.10 -9.36 18.43
CA LEU A 46 -32.37 -8.82 17.11
C LEU A 46 -31.03 -8.60 16.37
N PRO A 47 -30.99 -8.73 15.02
CA PRO A 47 -29.76 -8.56 14.25
C PRO A 47 -29.06 -7.22 14.50
N GLU A 48 -29.80 -6.13 14.67
CA GLU A 48 -29.24 -4.79 14.96
C GLU A 48 -28.54 -4.73 16.32
N ASP A 49 -29.13 -5.35 17.34
CA ASP A 49 -28.55 -5.43 18.69
C ASP A 49 -27.31 -6.34 18.70
N LEU A 50 -27.37 -7.45 17.94
CA LEU A 50 -26.23 -8.35 17.74
C LEU A 50 -25.05 -7.65 17.06
N PHE A 51 -25.29 -6.89 15.99
CA PHE A 51 -24.23 -6.14 15.32
C PHE A 51 -23.63 -5.05 16.22
N THR A 52 -24.47 -4.38 17.02
CA THR A 52 -24.00 -3.37 17.98
C THR A 52 -23.13 -3.99 19.07
N ALA A 53 -23.58 -5.12 19.65
CA ALA A 53 -22.82 -5.87 20.65
C ALA A 53 -21.51 -6.42 20.08
N ALA A 54 -21.54 -6.97 18.86
CA ALA A 54 -20.34 -7.43 18.15
C ALA A 54 -19.34 -6.29 17.92
N GLY A 55 -19.82 -5.11 17.51
CA GLY A 55 -18.98 -3.92 17.33
C GLY A 55 -18.26 -3.51 18.61
N TRP A 56 -18.98 -3.42 19.72
CA TRP A 56 -18.37 -3.13 21.03
C TRP A 56 -17.39 -4.21 21.48
N THR A 57 -17.74 -5.49 21.29
CA THR A 57 -16.89 -6.63 21.66
C THR A 57 -15.58 -6.61 20.88
N LEU A 58 -15.64 -6.36 19.56
CA LEU A 58 -14.47 -6.23 18.70
C LEU A 58 -13.59 -5.05 19.14
N ALA A 59 -14.20 -3.88 19.35
CA ALA A 59 -13.47 -2.67 19.75
C ALA A 59 -12.78 -2.81 21.12
N ILE A 60 -13.51 -3.29 22.13
CA ILE A 60 -12.96 -3.50 23.48
C ILE A 60 -11.85 -4.55 23.44
N SER A 61 -12.08 -5.66 22.73
CA SER A 61 -11.08 -6.73 22.62
C SER A 61 -9.79 -6.24 21.95
N ALA A 62 -9.90 -5.50 20.85
CA ALA A 62 -8.77 -4.90 20.16
C ALA A 62 -7.99 -3.93 21.06
N LEU A 63 -8.68 -3.01 21.75
CA LEU A 63 -8.06 -2.03 22.66
C LEU A 63 -7.32 -2.72 23.81
N LEU A 64 -7.93 -3.72 24.44
CA LEU A 64 -7.30 -4.48 25.51
C LEU A 64 -6.08 -5.27 25.01
N ILE A 65 -6.13 -5.85 23.81
CA ILE A 65 -4.96 -6.50 23.20
C ILE A 65 -3.82 -5.48 23.00
N GLY A 66 -4.11 -4.31 22.43
CA GLY A 66 -3.13 -3.24 22.22
C GLY A 66 -2.46 -2.79 23.52
N LEU A 67 -3.22 -2.72 24.62
CA LEU A 67 -2.73 -2.34 25.94
C LEU A 67 -1.87 -3.42 26.61
N ILE A 68 -2.21 -4.70 26.42
CA ILE A 68 -1.53 -5.83 27.09
C ILE A 68 -0.22 -6.20 26.39
N LEU A 69 -0.13 -5.98 25.08
CA LEU A 69 1.03 -6.36 24.30
C LEU A 69 2.26 -5.51 24.65
N PRO A 70 3.47 -6.10 24.61
CA PRO A 70 4.68 -5.36 24.88
C PRO A 70 4.86 -4.26 23.85
N ALA A 71 5.12 -3.04 24.34
CA ALA A 71 5.44 -1.89 23.50
C ALA A 71 6.59 -2.25 22.53
N TRP A 72 6.50 -1.72 21.31
CA TRP A 72 7.59 -1.89 20.36
C TRP A 72 8.80 -1.05 20.79
N SER A 73 9.91 -1.71 21.13
CA SER A 73 11.17 -1.02 21.34
C SER A 73 11.63 -0.50 19.97
N GLY A 74 11.61 0.83 19.83
CA GLY A 74 12.14 1.51 18.66
C GLY A 74 13.59 1.11 18.36
N PRO A 75 14.12 1.42 17.17
CA PRO A 75 15.51 1.16 16.86
C PRO A 75 16.41 1.74 17.96
N ALA A 76 17.34 0.95 18.48
CA ALA A 76 18.40 1.52 19.30
C ALA A 76 19.10 2.61 18.46
N PRO A 77 19.39 3.80 19.02
CA PRO A 77 20.30 4.70 18.35
C PRO A 77 21.57 3.90 18.07
N GLU A 78 22.02 3.88 16.80
CA GLU A 78 23.40 3.47 16.54
C GLU A 78 24.26 4.26 17.52
N PRO A 79 25.16 3.60 18.26
CA PRO A 79 26.06 4.31 19.15
C PRO A 79 26.75 5.35 18.29
N ALA A 80 26.40 6.63 18.54
CA ALA A 80 27.07 7.75 17.93
C ALA A 80 28.56 7.49 18.16
N HIS A 81 29.29 7.21 17.08
CA HIS A 81 30.73 7.15 17.11
C HIS A 81 31.20 8.50 17.64
N ARG A 82 31.42 8.58 18.95
CA ARG A 82 31.94 9.74 19.63
C ARG A 82 33.40 9.50 19.93
N ALA A 83 34.14 10.53 19.55
CA ALA A 83 35.48 10.93 19.98
C ALA A 83 36.65 10.25 19.24
N GLY A 84 37.18 10.99 18.26
CA GLY A 84 38.46 10.67 17.64
C GLY A 84 38.95 11.57 16.49
N ALA A 85 38.83 12.90 16.63
CA ALA A 85 39.73 13.92 16.01
C ALA A 85 39.67 14.19 14.49
N PRO A 86 40.41 15.20 13.98
CA PRO A 86 40.68 16.55 14.48
C PRO A 86 39.94 17.60 13.63
N THR A 87 40.07 18.88 13.98
CA THR A 87 39.73 20.02 13.14
C THR A 87 40.40 19.92 11.77
N SER A 88 39.70 19.40 10.78
CA SER A 88 40.10 19.50 9.38
C SER A 88 39.43 20.74 8.77
N THR A 89 40.28 21.56 8.18
CA THR A 89 39.99 22.82 7.54
C THR A 89 38.87 22.68 6.50
N LEU A 90 37.89 23.57 6.59
CA LEU A 90 36.85 23.81 5.60
C LEU A 90 37.50 24.13 4.24
N SER A 91 37.77 23.12 3.41
CA SER A 91 37.87 23.32 1.97
C SER A 91 36.45 23.40 1.43
N SER A 92 35.99 24.62 1.18
CA SER A 92 34.73 24.94 0.51
C SER A 92 34.77 24.48 -0.96
N THR A 93 34.69 23.18 -1.22
CA THR A 93 34.31 22.71 -2.55
C THR A 93 32.86 23.14 -2.84
N PRO A 94 32.57 23.65 -4.05
CA PRO A 94 31.36 24.41 -4.32
C PRO A 94 30.13 23.50 -4.30
N THR A 95 29.39 23.55 -3.19
CA THR A 95 28.06 22.96 -3.01
C THR A 95 27.00 23.56 -3.96
N THR A 96 27.38 24.54 -4.78
CA THR A 96 26.57 25.27 -5.75
C THR A 96 26.40 24.58 -7.10
N THR A 97 27.28 23.66 -7.50
CA THR A 97 27.32 23.14 -8.88
C THR A 97 26.15 22.25 -9.29
N TRP A 98 25.48 21.58 -8.35
CA TRP A 98 24.35 20.68 -8.64
C TRP A 98 22.98 21.30 -8.36
N ARG A 99 22.91 22.49 -7.73
CA ARG A 99 21.63 23.20 -7.52
C ARG A 99 21.07 23.78 -8.82
N ALA A 100 21.94 24.28 -9.70
CA ALA A 100 21.57 24.83 -10.99
C ALA A 100 20.84 23.83 -11.91
N PRO A 101 21.33 22.59 -12.14
CA PRO A 101 20.60 21.61 -12.96
C PRO A 101 19.28 21.15 -12.31
N ALA A 102 19.23 21.00 -10.98
CA ALA A 102 17.99 20.67 -10.28
C ALA A 102 16.93 21.77 -10.46
N LEU A 103 17.31 23.03 -10.27
CA LEU A 103 16.42 24.18 -10.44
C LEU A 103 16.02 24.36 -11.90
N GLY A 104 16.95 24.17 -12.85
CA GLY A 104 16.65 24.17 -14.28
C GLY A 104 15.62 23.11 -14.66
N GLY A 105 15.78 21.86 -14.19
CA GLY A 105 14.78 20.81 -14.43
C GLY A 105 13.40 21.15 -13.84
N LEU A 106 13.36 21.65 -12.60
CA LEU A 106 12.10 22.09 -11.98
C LEU A 106 11.43 23.23 -12.77
N LEU A 107 12.18 24.25 -13.18
CA LEU A 107 11.66 25.36 -13.97
C LEU A 107 11.14 24.90 -15.34
N LEU A 108 11.81 23.95 -16.00
CA LEU A 108 11.33 23.38 -17.26
C LEU A 108 10.00 22.65 -17.08
N SER A 109 9.90 21.80 -16.04
CA SER A 109 8.66 21.08 -15.73
C SER A 109 7.51 22.02 -15.37
N ILE A 110 7.77 23.02 -14.54
CA ILE A 110 6.79 24.04 -14.18
C ILE A 110 6.42 24.87 -15.41
N GLY A 111 7.39 25.22 -16.26
CA GLY A 111 7.16 25.95 -17.50
C GLY A 111 6.21 25.22 -18.44
N VAL A 112 6.39 23.90 -18.65
CA VAL A 112 5.43 23.08 -19.40
C VAL A 112 4.06 23.11 -18.75
N GLY A 113 3.97 22.95 -17.42
CA GLY A 113 2.70 23.05 -16.69
C GLY A 113 2.02 24.41 -16.85
N VAL A 114 2.75 25.51 -16.78
CA VAL A 114 2.21 26.87 -16.98
C VAL A 114 1.69 27.04 -18.40
N LEU A 115 2.40 26.56 -19.42
CA LEU A 115 1.93 26.62 -20.81
C LEU A 115 0.61 25.86 -20.99
N LEU A 116 0.51 24.65 -20.43
CA LEU A 116 -0.72 23.86 -20.46
C LEU A 116 -1.85 24.56 -19.70
N ALA A 117 -1.56 25.16 -18.53
CA ALA A 117 -2.54 25.92 -17.75
C ALA A 117 -3.10 27.14 -18.52
N THR A 118 -2.31 27.74 -19.41
CA THR A 118 -2.75 28.84 -20.28
C THR A 118 -3.60 28.39 -21.48
N GLY A 119 -3.85 27.09 -21.64
CA GLY A 119 -4.62 26.53 -22.76
C GLY A 119 -3.81 26.27 -24.02
N MET A 120 -2.48 26.25 -23.93
CA MET A 120 -1.65 25.81 -25.04
C MET A 120 -1.89 24.32 -25.29
N GLN A 121 -2.27 23.96 -26.52
CA GLN A 121 -2.41 22.55 -26.91
C GLN A 121 -1.08 21.82 -26.74
N GLU A 122 -1.15 20.58 -26.26
CA GLU A 122 0.03 19.77 -26.04
C GLU A 122 0.81 19.54 -27.35
N GLN A 123 2.11 19.82 -27.31
CA GLN A 123 3.01 19.62 -28.44
C GLN A 123 4.02 18.51 -28.12
N PRO A 124 4.48 17.72 -29.12
CA PRO A 124 5.41 16.60 -28.88
C PRO A 124 6.71 17.00 -28.17
N TRP A 125 7.21 18.21 -28.40
CA TRP A 125 8.42 18.72 -27.75
C TRP A 125 8.25 18.91 -26.23
N MET A 126 7.03 19.12 -25.74
CA MET A 126 6.74 19.29 -24.30
C MET A 126 7.09 18.02 -23.53
N GLY A 127 6.76 16.85 -24.10
CA GLY A 127 7.14 15.55 -23.54
C GLY A 127 8.65 15.36 -23.47
N VAL A 128 9.39 15.78 -24.51
CA VAL A 128 10.86 15.73 -24.54
C VAL A 128 11.48 16.66 -23.50
N VAL A 129 10.96 17.88 -23.36
CA VAL A 129 11.40 18.85 -22.35
C VAL A 129 11.14 18.32 -20.94
N TRP A 130 9.98 17.72 -20.70
CA TRP A 130 9.64 17.12 -19.42
C TRP A 130 10.53 15.90 -19.07
N ALA A 131 10.78 15.01 -20.02
CA ALA A 131 11.72 13.90 -19.82
C ALA A 131 13.15 14.42 -19.52
N GLY A 132 13.58 15.48 -20.22
CA GLY A 132 14.82 16.18 -19.94
C GLY A 132 14.85 16.81 -18.54
N ALA A 133 13.74 17.38 -18.08
CA ALA A 133 13.58 17.93 -16.74
C ALA A 133 13.76 16.85 -15.66
N ILE A 134 13.10 15.69 -15.80
CA ILE A 134 13.26 14.55 -14.88
C ILE A 134 14.72 14.11 -14.85
N ALA A 135 15.35 13.94 -16.01
CA ALA A 135 16.74 13.51 -16.11
C ALA A 135 17.70 14.51 -15.43
N LEU A 136 17.50 15.81 -15.61
CA LEU A 136 18.31 16.87 -14.97
C LEU A 136 18.20 16.81 -13.44
N VAL A 137 16.99 16.70 -12.90
CA VAL A 137 16.79 16.62 -11.44
C VAL A 137 17.35 15.31 -10.90
N ALA A 138 17.16 14.19 -11.60
CA ALA A 138 17.71 12.88 -11.21
C ALA A 138 19.25 12.87 -11.18
N VAL A 139 19.90 13.43 -12.21
CA VAL A 139 21.37 13.56 -12.26
C VAL A 139 21.87 14.47 -11.14
N ALA A 140 21.16 15.56 -10.86
CA ALA A 140 21.49 16.46 -9.76
C ALA A 140 21.39 15.76 -8.39
N ALA A 141 20.32 14.99 -8.16
CA ALA A 141 20.16 14.17 -6.95
C ALA A 141 21.30 13.15 -6.83
N TRP A 142 21.63 12.47 -7.93
CA TRP A 142 22.67 11.45 -7.97
C TRP A 142 24.07 11.99 -7.67
N ARG A 143 24.40 13.17 -8.21
CA ARG A 143 25.67 13.87 -7.96
C ARG A 143 25.74 14.42 -6.53
N SER A 144 24.63 14.94 -6.00
CA SER A 144 24.59 15.50 -4.64
C SER A 144 24.89 14.46 -3.55
N HIS A 145 24.58 13.19 -3.81
CA HIS A 145 24.91 12.05 -2.93
C HIS A 145 26.39 11.68 -2.97
N ARG A 146 27.05 11.75 -4.14
CA ARG A 146 28.49 11.42 -4.25
C ARG A 146 29.35 12.40 -3.45
N ALA A 147 28.97 13.68 -3.43
CA ALA A 147 29.65 14.71 -2.65
C ALA A 147 29.59 14.45 -1.13
N THR A 148 28.47 13.93 -0.63
CA THR A 148 28.31 13.57 0.78
C THR A 148 29.01 12.25 1.14
N ALA A 149 29.05 11.29 0.21
CA ALA A 149 29.71 10.00 0.43
C ALA A 149 31.24 10.10 0.57
N HIS A 150 31.90 11.08 -0.06
CA HIS A 150 33.34 11.30 0.09
C HIS A 150 33.77 11.85 1.46
N HIS A 151 32.82 12.23 2.32
CA HIS A 151 33.08 12.74 3.66
C HIS A 151 32.67 11.74 4.76
N ALA A 152 32.14 10.58 4.39
CA ALA A 152 31.80 9.50 5.31
C ALA A 152 32.88 8.40 5.19
N ASP A 153 33.50 8.04 6.31
CA ASP A 153 34.50 6.98 6.39
C ASP A 153 33.97 5.66 5.77
N PRO A 154 34.78 4.91 5.01
CA PRO A 154 34.35 3.69 4.33
C PRO A 154 34.17 2.48 5.26
N ALA A 155 34.24 2.66 6.59
CA ALA A 155 34.29 1.60 7.59
C ALA A 155 32.93 1.15 8.15
N GLY A 156 31.82 1.58 7.56
CA GLY A 156 30.50 1.03 7.88
C GLY A 156 30.20 -0.15 6.95
N ASP A 157 30.31 -1.38 7.45
CA ASP A 157 29.92 -2.64 6.79
C ASP A 157 28.38 -2.72 6.65
N GLY A 158 27.83 -1.68 6.03
CA GLY A 158 26.42 -1.40 5.91
C GLY A 158 25.79 -2.39 4.95
N SER A 159 25.12 -3.40 5.51
CA SER A 159 23.99 -4.05 4.86
C SER A 159 24.28 -4.76 3.52
N LYS A 160 25.38 -5.52 3.41
CA LYS A 160 25.42 -6.57 2.38
C LYS A 160 24.20 -7.45 2.60
N LEU A 161 23.28 -7.42 1.64
CA LEU A 161 22.11 -8.28 1.58
C LEU A 161 22.61 -9.73 1.60
N SER A 162 22.59 -10.37 2.76
CA SER A 162 22.94 -11.79 2.83
C SER A 162 21.97 -12.55 1.93
N ALA A 163 22.50 -13.42 1.05
CA ALA A 163 21.72 -14.21 0.10
C ALA A 163 20.58 -14.99 0.79
N ALA A 164 20.76 -15.33 2.08
CA ALA A 164 19.78 -15.99 2.93
C ALA A 164 18.45 -15.21 3.10
N GLY A 165 18.44 -13.88 2.92
CA GLY A 165 17.22 -13.07 3.02
C GLY A 165 16.38 -13.02 1.73
N TRP A 166 16.97 -13.33 0.58
CA TRP A 166 16.31 -13.21 -0.73
C TRP A 166 15.51 -14.45 -1.10
N LEU A 167 15.97 -15.64 -0.71
CA LEU A 167 15.31 -16.89 -1.08
C LEU A 167 13.85 -16.96 -0.60
N PRO A 168 13.51 -16.62 0.66
CA PRO A 168 12.12 -16.66 1.11
C PRO A 168 11.20 -15.68 0.39
N ILE A 169 11.67 -14.45 0.12
CA ILE A 169 10.87 -13.48 -0.63
C ILE A 169 10.71 -13.89 -2.10
N MET A 170 11.73 -14.50 -2.72
CA MET A 170 11.61 -15.07 -4.06
C MET A 170 10.55 -16.17 -4.10
N VAL A 171 10.48 -17.04 -3.08
CA VAL A 171 9.41 -18.04 -2.96
C VAL A 171 8.04 -17.39 -2.83
N ILE A 172 7.89 -16.36 -1.99
CA ILE A 172 6.62 -15.63 -1.85
C ILE A 172 6.22 -15.00 -3.18
N LEU A 173 7.14 -14.31 -3.86
CA LEU A 173 6.87 -13.71 -5.17
C LEU A 173 6.51 -14.76 -6.23
N LEU A 174 7.20 -15.90 -6.24
CA LEU A 174 6.86 -17.00 -7.14
C LEU A 174 5.47 -17.56 -6.84
N LEU A 175 5.14 -17.78 -5.57
CA LEU A 175 3.81 -18.25 -5.18
C LEU A 175 2.72 -17.23 -5.50
N THR A 176 2.97 -15.94 -5.28
CA THR A 176 2.06 -14.87 -5.71
C THR A 176 1.93 -14.87 -7.23
N ALA A 177 3.03 -15.03 -7.98
CA ALA A 177 3.01 -15.11 -9.44
C ALA A 177 2.20 -16.32 -9.94
N VAL A 178 2.33 -17.47 -9.28
CA VAL A 178 1.57 -18.66 -9.62
C VAL A 178 0.11 -18.49 -9.23
N LEU A 179 -0.20 -18.01 -8.02
CA LEU A 179 -1.57 -17.88 -7.52
C LEU A 179 -2.35 -16.82 -8.27
N ALA A 180 -1.76 -15.64 -8.47
CA ALA A 180 -2.35 -14.66 -9.36
C ALA A 180 -2.42 -15.30 -10.76
N GLY A 181 -1.32 -15.86 -11.31
CA GLY A 181 -1.22 -16.49 -12.64
C GLY A 181 -2.20 -17.61 -13.01
N ARG A 182 -2.72 -18.33 -12.02
CA ARG A 182 -3.38 -19.62 -12.20
C ARG A 182 -4.83 -19.42 -12.67
N HIS A 183 -5.21 -20.15 -13.73
CA HIS A 183 -6.56 -20.11 -14.34
C HIS A 183 -6.96 -18.79 -15.04
N TRP A 184 -5.99 -17.91 -15.33
CA TRP A 184 -6.20 -16.66 -16.08
C TRP A 184 -6.79 -16.79 -17.48
N THR A 185 -6.66 -17.97 -18.09
CA THR A 185 -7.20 -18.26 -19.42
C THR A 185 -8.46 -19.12 -19.37
N VAL A 186 -8.91 -19.54 -18.18
CA VAL A 186 -9.89 -20.62 -18.01
C VAL A 186 -11.10 -20.21 -17.17
N LEU A 187 -10.95 -19.29 -16.21
CA LEU A 187 -12.08 -18.81 -15.42
C LEU A 187 -12.86 -17.73 -16.20
N PRO A 188 -14.20 -17.86 -16.33
CA PRO A 188 -15.02 -16.81 -16.91
C PRO A 188 -15.05 -15.64 -15.93
N VAL A 189 -14.21 -14.64 -16.19
CA VAL A 189 -14.22 -13.38 -15.45
C VAL A 189 -15.03 -12.41 -16.27
N ARG A 190 -16.17 -11.98 -15.73
CA ARG A 190 -16.85 -10.77 -16.22
C ARG A 190 -15.86 -9.62 -16.28
N ILE A 191 -15.52 -9.21 -17.50
CA ILE A 191 -14.78 -7.98 -17.76
C ILE A 191 -15.76 -6.86 -17.43
N ASP A 192 -15.51 -6.16 -16.33
CA ASP A 192 -16.30 -5.01 -15.94
C ASP A 192 -16.06 -3.82 -16.89
N GLU A 193 -16.99 -2.88 -16.89
CA GLU A 193 -16.95 -1.73 -17.79
C GLU A 193 -15.71 -0.86 -17.58
N ALA A 194 -15.22 -0.72 -16.35
CA ALA A 194 -14.03 0.07 -16.07
C ALA A 194 -12.77 -0.59 -16.66
N THR A 195 -12.62 -1.91 -16.49
CA THR A 195 -11.53 -2.68 -17.10
C THR A 195 -11.59 -2.66 -18.64
N ALA A 196 -12.79 -2.74 -19.23
CA ALA A 196 -12.97 -2.66 -20.67
C ALA A 196 -12.59 -1.27 -21.23
N ARG A 197 -13.07 -0.19 -20.59
CA ARG A 197 -12.74 1.20 -20.96
C ARG A 197 -11.24 1.45 -20.85
N PHE A 198 -10.60 0.94 -19.79
CA PHE A 198 -9.16 1.01 -19.61
C PHE A 198 -8.41 0.30 -20.74
N GLY A 199 -8.85 -0.90 -21.14
CA GLY A 199 -8.28 -1.64 -22.27
C GLY A 199 -8.41 -0.91 -23.62
N ILE A 200 -9.55 -0.26 -23.87
CA ILE A 200 -9.75 0.57 -25.06
C ILE A 200 -8.76 1.74 -25.07
N GLN A 201 -8.58 2.41 -23.93
CA GLN A 201 -7.64 3.53 -23.79
C GLN A 201 -6.18 3.09 -23.95
N MET A 202 -5.79 1.91 -23.47
CA MET A 202 -4.47 1.32 -23.76
C MET A 202 -4.26 1.10 -25.26
N GLY A 203 -5.27 0.58 -25.97
CA GLY A 203 -5.19 0.32 -27.41
C GLY A 203 -5.06 1.58 -28.24
N ALA A 204 -5.66 2.69 -27.79
CA ALA A 204 -5.54 4.00 -28.44
C ALA A 204 -4.09 4.54 -28.44
N VAL A 205 -3.26 4.13 -27.47
CA VAL A 205 -1.82 4.50 -27.41
C VAL A 205 -1.06 3.96 -28.63
N ASP A 206 -1.40 2.76 -29.13
CA ASP A 206 -0.73 2.11 -30.26
C ASP A 206 -1.17 2.69 -31.62
N LEU A 207 -2.38 3.27 -31.67
CA LEU A 207 -3.04 3.72 -32.91
C LEU A 207 -2.90 5.23 -33.20
N ALA A 208 -2.59 6.06 -32.20
CA ALA A 208 -2.60 7.50 -32.35
C ALA A 208 -1.24 8.07 -32.80
N ALA A 209 -1.21 8.70 -33.99
CA ALA A 209 -0.06 9.45 -34.49
C ALA A 209 0.30 10.70 -33.64
N SER A 210 -0.60 11.12 -32.74
CA SER A 210 -0.43 12.24 -31.82
C SER A 210 -1.04 11.89 -30.45
N PHE A 211 -0.34 11.07 -29.67
CA PHE A 211 -0.73 10.76 -28.30
C PHE A 211 -0.42 11.94 -27.38
N ALA A 212 -1.44 12.52 -26.74
CA ALA A 212 -1.27 13.56 -25.73
C ALA A 212 -0.91 12.89 -24.38
N LEU A 213 0.27 13.21 -23.84
CA LEU A 213 0.80 12.65 -22.60
C LEU A 213 0.14 13.25 -21.36
N PHE A 214 -0.15 14.55 -21.39
CA PHE A 214 -0.53 15.34 -20.21
C PHE A 214 -1.99 15.76 -20.23
N SER A 215 -2.57 15.97 -21.40
CA SER A 215 -3.99 16.32 -21.52
C SER A 215 -4.87 15.21 -20.92
N PRO A 216 -5.92 15.58 -20.17
CA PRO A 216 -6.87 14.61 -19.66
C PRO A 216 -7.65 13.96 -20.82
N GLY A 217 -7.83 12.65 -20.76
CA GLY A 217 -8.75 11.92 -21.65
C GLY A 217 -10.18 11.93 -21.12
N ASP A 218 -11.05 11.13 -21.73
CA ASP A 218 -12.48 11.02 -21.38
C ASP A 218 -12.73 10.59 -19.92
N THR A 219 -11.78 9.90 -19.29
CA THR A 219 -11.86 9.50 -17.87
C THR A 219 -11.23 10.52 -16.92
N GLY A 220 -10.78 11.68 -17.43
CA GLY A 220 -10.04 12.70 -16.71
C GLY A 220 -8.58 12.35 -16.40
N ALA A 221 -8.18 11.08 -16.58
CA ALA A 221 -6.80 10.64 -16.38
C ALA A 221 -5.91 11.12 -17.55
N PRO A 222 -4.65 11.50 -17.26
CA PRO A 222 -3.71 11.89 -18.31
C PRO A 222 -3.34 10.68 -19.18
N GLY A 223 -2.99 10.93 -20.45
CA GLY A 223 -2.51 9.87 -21.34
C GLY A 223 -1.37 9.04 -20.75
N LEU A 224 -0.48 9.67 -19.99
CA LEU A 224 0.63 9.02 -19.27
C LEU A 224 0.20 7.80 -18.42
N ALA A 225 -1.03 7.79 -17.91
CA ALA A 225 -1.59 6.69 -17.12
C ALA A 225 -1.61 5.36 -17.90
N TYR A 226 -1.84 5.43 -19.22
CA TYR A 226 -2.06 4.26 -20.08
C TYR A 226 -0.77 3.75 -20.74
N LEU A 227 0.35 4.49 -20.66
CA LEU A 227 1.60 4.12 -21.32
C LEU A 227 2.15 2.74 -20.91
N PRO A 228 2.15 2.33 -19.62
CA PRO A 228 2.62 1.00 -19.24
C PRO A 228 1.80 -0.12 -19.90
N GLY A 229 0.48 0.07 -19.96
CA GLY A 229 -0.44 -0.87 -20.61
C GLY A 229 -0.31 -0.88 -22.13
N GLY A 230 -0.17 0.31 -22.74
CA GLY A 230 0.07 0.45 -24.18
C GLY A 230 1.37 -0.23 -24.63
N LEU A 231 2.46 -0.07 -23.87
CA LEU A 231 3.74 -0.73 -24.16
C LEU A 231 3.63 -2.26 -24.07
N LEU A 232 2.91 -2.77 -23.08
CA LEU A 232 2.65 -4.21 -22.96
C LEU A 232 1.72 -4.71 -24.06
N THR A 233 0.75 -3.91 -24.49
CA THR A 233 -0.15 -4.23 -25.62
C THR A 233 0.63 -4.30 -26.92
N TRP A 234 1.54 -3.36 -27.15
CA TRP A 234 2.46 -3.38 -28.28
C TRP A 234 3.39 -4.60 -28.27
N LEU A 235 3.89 -5.00 -27.08
CA LEU A 235 4.80 -6.14 -26.93
C LEU A 235 4.09 -7.50 -27.10
N LEU A 236 2.94 -7.66 -26.44
CA LEU A 236 2.20 -8.94 -26.39
C LEU A 236 1.19 -9.10 -27.51
N ARG A 237 0.89 -8.00 -28.24
CA ARG A 237 -0.12 -7.95 -29.33
C ARG A 237 -1.52 -8.36 -28.89
N ASP A 238 -1.78 -8.34 -27.58
CA ASP A 238 -3.03 -8.74 -26.95
C ASP A 238 -3.30 -7.84 -25.73
N GLY A 239 -4.32 -6.99 -25.81
CA GLY A 239 -4.68 -6.04 -24.75
C GLY A 239 -5.11 -6.70 -23.44
N LEU A 240 -5.74 -7.88 -23.50
CA LEU A 240 -6.14 -8.61 -22.29
C LEU A 240 -4.92 -9.20 -21.60
N GLN A 241 -4.04 -9.85 -22.37
CA GLN A 241 -2.77 -10.36 -21.83
C GLN A 241 -1.89 -9.23 -21.31
N ALA A 242 -1.90 -8.06 -21.96
CA ALA A 242 -1.18 -6.87 -21.53
C ALA A 242 -1.70 -6.30 -20.21
N SER A 243 -3.02 -6.16 -20.06
CA SER A 243 -3.64 -5.75 -18.80
C SER A 243 -3.26 -6.72 -17.67
N HIS A 244 -3.38 -8.04 -17.92
CA HIS A 244 -3.00 -9.04 -16.94
C HIS A 244 -1.49 -9.06 -16.63
N ALA A 245 -0.63 -8.88 -17.63
CA ALA A 245 0.81 -8.77 -17.38
C ALA A 245 1.15 -7.52 -16.55
N LEU A 246 0.47 -6.40 -16.83
CA LEU A 246 0.64 -5.14 -16.12
C LEU A 246 0.29 -5.28 -14.65
N GLY A 247 -0.91 -5.80 -14.36
CA GLY A 247 -1.30 -6.00 -12.98
C GLY A 247 -0.31 -6.95 -12.28
N MET A 248 0.24 -7.97 -12.95
CA MET A 248 1.00 -9.03 -12.30
C MET A 248 2.34 -8.47 -11.88
N ALA A 249 2.96 -7.72 -12.79
CA ALA A 249 4.13 -6.91 -12.47
C ALA A 249 3.83 -5.96 -11.30
N ALA A 250 2.67 -5.29 -11.29
CA ALA A 250 2.27 -4.41 -10.21
C ALA A 250 2.06 -5.16 -8.87
N ALA A 251 1.41 -6.32 -8.86
CA ALA A 251 1.19 -7.16 -7.69
C ALA A 251 2.52 -7.62 -7.08
N LEU A 252 3.44 -8.11 -7.92
CA LEU A 252 4.79 -8.49 -7.47
C LEU A 252 5.55 -7.28 -6.92
N ALA A 253 5.41 -6.11 -7.54
CA ALA A 253 6.01 -4.88 -7.06
C ALA A 253 5.40 -4.40 -5.73
N VAL A 254 4.09 -4.55 -5.52
CA VAL A 254 3.44 -4.29 -4.23
C VAL A 254 3.99 -5.23 -3.16
N VAL A 255 4.01 -6.54 -3.41
CA VAL A 255 4.52 -7.54 -2.44
C VAL A 255 5.99 -7.30 -2.10
N GLY A 256 6.83 -7.08 -3.12
CA GLY A 256 8.24 -6.75 -2.94
C GLY A 256 8.42 -5.42 -2.21
N GLY A 257 7.62 -4.41 -2.54
CA GLY A 257 7.60 -3.11 -1.88
C GLY A 257 7.19 -3.20 -0.41
N THR A 258 6.18 -4.01 -0.07
CA THR A 258 5.76 -4.27 1.31
C THR A 258 6.88 -4.92 2.11
N TRP A 259 7.57 -5.91 1.54
CA TRP A 259 8.73 -6.52 2.18
C TRP A 259 9.85 -5.49 2.43
N LEU A 260 10.15 -4.66 1.44
CA LEU A 260 11.19 -3.63 1.54
C LEU A 260 10.83 -2.54 2.57
N ALA A 261 9.58 -2.06 2.57
CA ALA A 261 9.08 -1.11 3.55
C ALA A 261 9.08 -1.71 4.96
N GLY A 262 8.60 -2.95 5.12
CA GLY A 262 8.58 -3.67 6.40
C GLY A 262 9.98 -3.94 6.93
N ARG A 263 10.96 -4.23 6.06
CA ARG A 263 12.36 -4.37 6.46
C ARG A 263 12.93 -3.09 7.02
N GLU A 264 12.52 -1.94 6.50
CA GLU A 264 12.86 -0.69 7.14
C GLU A 264 12.06 -0.59 8.45
N LEU A 265 10.73 -0.52 8.44
CA LEU A 265 9.91 -0.28 9.63
C LEU A 265 10.24 -1.18 10.83
N PHE A 266 10.47 -2.49 10.62
CA PHE A 266 10.71 -3.47 11.69
C PHE A 266 12.18 -3.66 12.06
N ARG A 267 13.11 -2.94 11.42
CA ARG A 267 14.55 -3.07 11.70
C ARG A 267 14.84 -2.77 13.18
N ARG A 268 15.49 -3.72 13.86
CA ARG A 268 15.90 -3.64 15.27
C ARG A 268 17.22 -4.37 15.51
N PRO A 269 17.96 -4.06 16.59
CA PRO A 269 19.13 -4.84 16.98
C PRO A 269 18.76 -6.28 17.32
N SER A 270 19.72 -7.19 17.12
CA SER A 270 19.57 -8.61 17.47
C SER A 270 19.29 -8.77 18.97
N LEU A 271 18.24 -9.52 19.29
CA LEU A 271 17.85 -9.81 20.67
C LEU A 271 18.70 -10.95 21.25
N HIS A 272 19.27 -10.73 22.43
CA HIS A 272 19.99 -11.76 23.18
C HIS A 272 19.13 -12.19 24.37
N ILE A 273 18.83 -13.49 24.48
CA ILE A 273 18.13 -14.07 25.63
C ILE A 273 19.05 -15.15 26.22
N GLY A 274 19.67 -14.86 27.37
CA GLY A 274 20.74 -15.69 27.92
C GLY A 274 21.94 -15.76 26.96
N ASP A 275 22.52 -16.95 26.78
CA ASP A 275 23.63 -17.20 25.85
C ASP A 275 23.18 -17.44 24.40
N HIS A 276 21.87 -17.39 24.12
CA HIS A 276 21.33 -17.63 22.79
C HIS A 276 21.00 -16.31 22.07
N VAL A 277 21.66 -16.08 20.94
CA VAL A 277 21.31 -15.00 20.01
C VAL A 277 20.03 -15.40 19.26
N VAL A 278 18.91 -14.77 19.62
CA VAL A 278 17.69 -14.85 18.82
C VAL A 278 17.84 -13.81 17.70
N VAL A 279 18.48 -14.21 16.59
CA VAL A 279 18.65 -13.34 15.42
C VAL A 279 17.27 -12.92 14.90
N ASP A 280 16.94 -11.66 15.11
CA ASP A 280 15.60 -11.14 14.90
C ASP A 280 15.63 -9.66 14.51
N ASP A 281 16.17 -9.42 13.32
CA ASP A 281 16.32 -8.08 12.75
C ASP A 281 14.99 -7.52 12.17
N GLY A 282 13.84 -8.12 12.51
CA GLY A 282 12.52 -7.75 11.97
C GLY A 282 12.21 -8.25 10.56
N ARG A 283 13.19 -8.85 9.86
CA ARG A 283 13.02 -9.37 8.49
C ARG A 283 11.91 -10.41 8.37
N ARG A 284 11.68 -11.20 9.41
CA ARG A 284 10.69 -12.27 9.38
C ARG A 284 9.26 -11.72 9.47
N ALA A 285 9.04 -10.66 10.25
CA ALA A 285 7.78 -9.92 10.24
C ALA A 285 7.55 -9.28 8.85
N ALA A 286 8.60 -8.73 8.23
CA ALA A 286 8.49 -8.20 6.87
C ALA A 286 8.12 -9.28 5.82
N LEU A 287 8.63 -10.51 5.97
CA LEU A 287 8.25 -11.64 5.12
C LEU A 287 6.78 -12.05 5.34
N LEU A 288 6.32 -12.09 6.59
CA LEU A 288 4.92 -12.37 6.91
C LEU A 288 4.00 -11.30 6.29
N ALA A 289 4.36 -10.02 6.40
CA ALA A 289 3.62 -8.92 5.78
C ALA A 289 3.52 -9.10 4.26
N ALA A 290 4.64 -9.38 3.61
CA ALA A 290 4.67 -9.63 2.17
C ALA A 290 3.83 -10.85 1.76
N GLY A 291 3.88 -11.92 2.54
CA GLY A 291 3.07 -13.11 2.33
C GLY A 291 1.57 -12.84 2.46
N LEU A 292 1.14 -12.14 3.52
CA LEU A 292 -0.25 -11.72 3.71
C LEU A 292 -0.74 -10.81 2.57
N THR A 293 0.08 -9.83 2.16
CA THR A 293 -0.21 -8.96 1.02
C THR A 293 -0.31 -9.75 -0.28
N GLY A 294 0.61 -10.70 -0.53
CA GLY A 294 0.60 -11.51 -1.74
C GLY A 294 -0.61 -12.42 -1.85
N VAL A 295 -1.00 -13.05 -0.73
CA VAL A 295 -2.23 -13.84 -0.65
C VAL A 295 -3.45 -12.96 -0.91
N ALA A 296 -3.57 -11.82 -0.21
CA ALA A 296 -4.71 -10.91 -0.37
C ALA A 296 -4.84 -10.40 -1.81
N ILE A 297 -3.76 -9.92 -2.42
CA ILE A 297 -3.78 -9.43 -3.81
C ILE A 297 -4.11 -10.54 -4.80
N SER A 298 -3.62 -11.76 -4.59
CA SER A 298 -3.95 -12.89 -5.48
C SER A 298 -5.43 -13.26 -5.45
N THR A 299 -6.12 -12.96 -4.34
CA THR A 299 -7.51 -13.35 -4.11
C THR A 299 -8.53 -12.24 -4.32
N ILE A 300 -8.13 -10.96 -4.20
CA ILE A 300 -8.95 -9.80 -4.56
C ILE A 300 -8.91 -9.65 -6.10
N HIS A 301 -9.37 -10.69 -6.81
CA HIS A 301 -9.37 -10.86 -8.27
C HIS A 301 -8.39 -9.99 -9.10
N PHE A 302 -7.27 -10.59 -9.44
CA PHE A 302 -6.21 -10.00 -10.26
C PHE A 302 -6.67 -9.40 -11.62
N GLY A 303 -7.66 -10.00 -12.29
CA GLY A 303 -8.12 -9.55 -13.62
C GLY A 303 -8.88 -8.22 -13.62
N ARG A 304 -9.63 -7.92 -12.56
CA ARG A 304 -10.48 -6.70 -12.44
C ARG A 304 -9.75 -5.52 -11.79
N LEU A 305 -8.68 -5.81 -11.05
CA LEU A 305 -7.87 -4.77 -10.40
C LEU A 305 -6.55 -4.45 -11.08
N ALA A 306 -6.19 -5.19 -12.12
CA ALA A 306 -4.99 -4.93 -12.90
C ALA A 306 -4.82 -3.46 -13.32
N PRO A 307 -5.89 -2.71 -13.68
CA PRO A 307 -5.78 -1.27 -13.97
C PRO A 307 -5.33 -0.40 -12.78
N PHE A 308 -5.76 -0.75 -11.56
CA PHE A 308 -5.61 0.09 -10.37
C PHE A 308 -4.36 -0.25 -9.53
N LEU A 309 -3.86 -1.48 -9.64
CA LEU A 309 -2.67 -1.95 -8.91
C LEU A 309 -1.37 -1.16 -9.20
N PRO A 310 -1.09 -0.67 -10.43
CA PRO A 310 0.14 0.07 -10.74
C PRO A 310 0.35 1.29 -9.86
N ALA A 311 -0.71 2.04 -9.54
CA ALA A 311 -0.61 3.18 -8.62
C ALA A 311 -0.20 2.73 -7.21
N THR A 312 -0.82 1.66 -6.70
CA THR A 312 -0.46 1.07 -5.41
C THR A 312 0.99 0.57 -5.39
N ALA A 313 1.45 -0.04 -6.48
CA ALA A 313 2.83 -0.52 -6.62
C ALA A 313 3.86 0.61 -6.51
N LEU A 314 3.68 1.69 -7.27
CA LEU A 314 4.58 2.85 -7.20
C LEU A 314 4.52 3.52 -5.82
N GLY A 315 3.33 3.63 -5.25
CA GLY A 315 3.11 4.23 -3.94
C GLY A 315 3.79 3.49 -2.80
N VAL A 316 3.69 2.16 -2.75
CA VAL A 316 4.36 1.33 -1.75
C VAL A 316 5.89 1.44 -1.89
N LEU A 317 6.40 1.48 -3.12
CA LEU A 317 7.82 1.73 -3.37
C LEU A 317 8.23 3.15 -2.97
N ALA A 318 7.36 4.15 -3.13
CA ALA A 318 7.60 5.51 -2.65
C ALA A 318 7.75 5.55 -1.13
N CYS A 319 6.87 4.86 -0.39
CA CYS A 319 6.96 4.68 1.05
C CYS A 319 8.29 4.04 1.46
N TRP A 320 8.70 2.95 0.81
CA TRP A 320 9.99 2.33 1.07
C TRP A 320 11.18 3.28 0.83
N GLN A 321 11.20 3.96 -0.33
CA GLN A 321 12.27 4.90 -0.66
C GLN A 321 12.33 6.07 0.31
N LEU A 322 11.19 6.53 0.81
CA LEU A 322 11.12 7.60 1.81
C LEU A 322 11.75 7.14 3.14
N LEU A 323 11.36 5.96 3.65
CA LEU A 323 11.94 5.39 4.86
C LEU A 323 13.45 5.16 4.71
N ARG A 324 13.88 4.62 3.57
CA ARG A 324 15.30 4.42 3.25
C ARG A 324 16.07 5.73 3.17
N GLY A 325 15.50 6.74 2.52
CA GLY A 325 16.10 8.06 2.36
C GLY A 325 16.32 8.76 3.69
N VAL A 326 15.33 8.71 4.59
CA VAL A 326 15.44 9.27 5.94
C VAL A 326 16.49 8.54 6.76
N ARG A 327 16.52 7.21 6.69
CA ARG A 327 17.48 6.40 7.47
C ARG A 327 18.91 6.51 7.00
N MET A 328 19.13 6.43 5.69
CA MET A 328 20.46 6.44 5.10
C MET A 328 20.93 7.87 4.78
N ASN A 329 20.13 8.89 5.13
CA ASN A 329 20.30 10.28 4.71
C ASN A 329 20.57 10.39 3.19
N ASP A 330 19.86 9.58 2.39
CA ASP A 330 20.07 9.44 0.96
C ASP A 330 19.09 10.30 0.16
N VAL A 331 19.63 11.36 -0.42
CA VAL A 331 18.93 12.29 -1.30
C VAL A 331 18.32 11.62 -2.53
N ARG A 332 18.96 10.58 -3.08
CA ARG A 332 18.43 9.88 -4.26
C ARG A 332 17.13 9.18 -3.92
N SER A 333 17.12 8.49 -2.78
CA SER A 333 15.94 7.83 -2.23
C SER A 333 14.84 8.86 -1.92
N GLY A 334 15.18 10.04 -1.38
CA GLY A 334 14.23 11.14 -1.19
C GLY A 334 13.58 11.63 -2.48
N PHE A 335 14.39 11.89 -3.53
CA PHE A 335 13.88 12.28 -4.86
C PHE A 335 13.02 11.18 -5.50
N MET A 336 13.49 9.93 -5.47
CA MET A 336 12.75 8.77 -5.99
C MET A 336 11.41 8.59 -5.27
N ALA A 337 11.37 8.76 -3.95
CA ALA A 337 10.13 8.70 -3.18
C ALA A 337 9.10 9.74 -3.65
N GLY A 338 9.54 10.97 -3.90
CA GLY A 338 8.68 12.03 -4.44
C GLY A 338 8.18 11.73 -5.84
N ALA A 339 9.09 11.32 -6.74
CA ALA A 339 8.77 10.99 -8.12
C ALA A 339 7.81 9.80 -8.23
N LEU A 340 8.01 8.75 -7.41
CA LEU A 340 7.13 7.58 -7.35
C LEU A 340 5.75 7.91 -6.76
N ALA A 341 5.68 8.76 -5.73
CA ALA A 341 4.40 9.21 -5.17
C ALA A 341 3.62 10.08 -6.18
N GLY A 342 4.31 10.97 -6.90
CA GLY A 342 3.71 11.73 -8.00
C GLY A 342 3.24 10.82 -9.14
N GLY A 343 4.08 9.88 -9.57
CA GLY A 343 3.73 8.91 -10.61
C GLY A 343 2.56 8.02 -10.22
N SER A 344 2.46 7.63 -8.94
CA SER A 344 1.31 6.90 -8.41
C SER A 344 0.00 7.66 -8.64
N LEU A 345 -0.05 8.97 -8.35
CA LEU A 345 -1.22 9.82 -8.62
C LEU A 345 -1.52 9.96 -10.11
N LEU A 346 -0.53 9.87 -10.99
CA LEU A 346 -0.77 9.92 -12.44
C LEU A 346 -1.37 8.63 -12.99
N LEU A 347 -1.10 7.49 -12.36
CA LEU A 347 -1.59 6.18 -12.83
C LEU A 347 -3.03 5.92 -12.41
N ASP A 348 -3.40 6.27 -11.18
CA ASP A 348 -4.76 6.14 -10.68
C ASP A 348 -5.00 7.12 -9.51
N ARG A 349 -6.28 7.45 -9.26
CA ARG A 349 -6.71 8.34 -8.18
C ARG A 349 -6.32 7.84 -6.79
N SER A 350 -6.20 6.52 -6.59
CA SER A 350 -5.69 5.93 -5.34
C SER A 350 -4.27 6.41 -5.01
N GLY A 351 -3.52 6.90 -6.00
CA GLY A 351 -2.20 7.48 -5.81
C GLY A 351 -2.18 8.75 -4.95
N LEU A 352 -3.30 9.45 -4.80
CA LEU A 352 -3.42 10.61 -3.90
C LEU A 352 -3.10 10.24 -2.45
N VAL A 353 -3.42 9.00 -2.06
CA VAL A 353 -3.07 8.42 -0.76
C VAL A 353 -1.57 8.59 -0.47
N PHE A 354 -0.69 8.27 -1.43
CA PHE A 354 0.75 8.22 -1.17
C PHE A 354 1.39 9.60 -1.06
N LEU A 355 0.81 10.62 -1.70
CA LEU A 355 1.20 12.02 -1.48
C LEU A 355 0.83 12.46 -0.05
N LEU A 356 -0.40 12.15 0.40
CA LEU A 356 -0.84 12.44 1.75
C LEU A 356 0.00 11.69 2.80
N ILE A 357 0.29 10.40 2.57
CA ILE A 357 1.21 9.61 3.40
C ILE A 357 2.57 10.28 3.49
N GLY A 358 3.15 10.69 2.36
CA GLY A 358 4.45 11.36 2.33
C GLY A 358 4.45 12.61 3.23
N LEU A 359 3.43 13.46 3.13
CA LEU A 359 3.27 14.65 3.97
C LEU A 359 3.13 14.30 5.46
N LEU A 360 2.27 13.34 5.79
CA LEU A 360 2.06 12.89 7.17
C LEU A 360 3.31 12.25 7.77
N TRP A 361 4.09 11.52 6.96
CA TRP A 361 5.35 10.91 7.41
C TRP A 361 6.43 11.96 7.63
N TRP A 362 6.50 13.01 6.82
CA TRP A 362 7.38 14.15 7.10
C TRP A 362 7.04 14.85 8.42
N ALA A 363 5.76 15.01 8.74
CA ALA A 363 5.34 15.47 10.07
C ALA A 363 5.79 14.49 11.18
N GLY A 364 5.63 13.18 10.96
CA GLY A 364 6.13 12.14 11.87
C GLY A 364 7.64 12.19 12.10
N PHE A 365 8.44 12.31 11.04
CA PHE A 365 9.90 12.43 11.15
C PHE A 365 10.31 13.69 11.93
N ALA A 366 9.54 14.78 11.83
CA ALA A 366 9.77 16.01 12.57
C ALA A 366 9.33 15.92 14.05
N LEU A 367 8.23 15.22 14.34
CA LEU A 367 7.61 15.14 15.68
C LEU A 367 8.20 14.02 16.55
N VAL A 368 8.26 12.80 16.01
CA VAL A 368 8.77 11.60 16.71
C VAL A 368 10.30 11.59 16.75
N GLY A 369 10.92 12.37 15.86
CA GLY A 369 12.36 12.46 15.70
C GLY A 369 12.91 11.25 14.93
N THR A 370 13.84 11.51 14.02
CA THR A 370 14.72 10.46 13.51
C THR A 370 15.65 10.05 14.64
N THR A 371 15.40 8.89 15.22
CA THR A 371 16.25 8.16 16.17
C THR A 371 17.70 8.69 16.22
N GLY A 372 18.01 9.53 17.21
CA GLY A 372 19.39 9.96 17.51
C GLY A 372 19.69 11.45 17.37
N GLY A 373 19.23 12.26 18.35
CA GLY A 373 19.86 13.54 18.69
C GLY A 373 19.19 14.80 18.15
N ALA A 374 19.00 15.79 19.03
CA ALA A 374 18.42 17.11 18.77
C ALA A 374 19.22 18.02 17.80
N GLY A 375 20.17 17.46 17.04
CA GLY A 375 21.25 18.21 16.40
C GLY A 375 21.12 18.51 14.91
N SER A 376 20.20 17.91 14.13
CA SER A 376 20.19 18.18 12.68
C SER A 376 18.80 18.15 12.03
N ARG A 377 18.07 19.27 12.14
CA ARG A 377 16.91 19.56 11.28
C ARG A 377 17.29 19.79 9.81
N GLN A 378 18.54 20.18 9.54
CA GLN A 378 19.03 20.49 8.19
C GLN A 378 19.01 19.31 7.19
N PRO A 379 19.45 18.07 7.53
CA PRO A 379 19.34 16.94 6.60
C PRO A 379 17.89 16.57 6.27
N LEU A 380 16.96 16.68 7.23
CA LEU A 380 15.53 16.42 6.99
C LEU A 380 14.92 17.42 6.00
N LEU A 381 15.18 18.72 6.18
CA LEU A 381 14.72 19.74 5.24
C LEU A 381 15.31 19.55 3.84
N ARG A 382 16.58 19.14 3.75
CA ARG A 382 17.20 18.80 2.46
C ARG A 382 16.48 17.63 1.79
N LEU A 383 16.23 16.54 2.51
CA LEU A 383 15.53 15.37 1.97
C LEU A 383 14.08 15.70 1.58
N LEU A 384 13.37 16.49 2.40
CA LEU A 384 12.04 17.00 2.08
C LEU A 384 12.05 17.82 0.78
N GLY A 385 13.04 18.70 0.61
CA GLY A 385 13.19 19.49 -0.61
C GLY A 385 13.38 18.62 -1.86
N TRP A 386 14.13 17.52 -1.75
CA TRP A 386 14.30 16.56 -2.85
C TRP A 386 13.05 15.71 -3.10
N TRP A 387 12.33 15.33 -2.05
CA TRP A 387 11.03 14.68 -2.17
C TRP A 387 10.03 15.58 -2.90
N LEU A 388 9.92 16.85 -2.51
CA LEU A 388 9.09 17.85 -3.20
C LEU A 388 9.53 18.03 -4.65
N ALA A 389 10.84 18.11 -4.91
CA ALA A 389 11.36 18.21 -6.27
C ALA A 389 10.95 17.02 -7.15
N GLY A 390 10.97 15.80 -6.59
CA GLY A 390 10.50 14.58 -7.26
C GLY A 390 9.01 14.62 -7.59
N ALA A 391 8.18 15.02 -6.62
CA ALA A 391 6.73 15.13 -6.84
C ALA A 391 6.39 16.20 -7.88
N VAL A 392 6.99 17.39 -7.77
CA VAL A 392 6.74 18.54 -8.65
C VAL A 392 7.20 18.28 -10.09
N VAL A 393 8.38 17.68 -10.28
CA VAL A 393 8.88 17.42 -11.65
C VAL A 393 8.01 16.39 -12.39
N VAL A 394 7.37 15.47 -11.67
CA VAL A 394 6.48 14.47 -12.27
C VAL A 394 5.08 15.05 -12.48
N LEU A 395 4.51 15.73 -11.49
CA LEU A 395 3.13 16.23 -11.53
C LEU A 395 2.95 17.54 -12.29
N GLY A 396 4.01 18.35 -12.45
CA GLY A 396 3.93 19.72 -12.95
C GLY A 396 3.13 19.90 -14.24
N PRO A 397 3.41 19.15 -15.32
CA PRO A 397 2.66 19.26 -16.58
C PRO A 397 1.18 18.90 -16.43
N VAL A 398 0.87 17.78 -15.77
CA VAL A 398 -0.50 17.30 -15.60
C VAL A 398 -1.31 18.21 -14.68
N ALA A 399 -0.69 18.74 -13.62
CA ALA A 399 -1.30 19.77 -12.78
C ALA A 399 -1.64 21.02 -13.60
N GLY A 400 -0.78 21.41 -14.56
CA GLY A 400 -1.06 22.47 -15.52
C GLY A 400 -2.31 22.20 -16.38
N ALA A 401 -2.41 20.99 -16.95
CA ALA A 401 -3.58 20.58 -17.74
C ALA A 401 -4.87 20.57 -16.90
N TRP A 402 -4.82 20.05 -15.66
CA TRP A 402 -5.96 20.07 -14.74
C TRP A 402 -6.34 21.47 -14.26
N LEU A 403 -5.40 22.41 -14.19
CA LEU A 403 -5.71 23.81 -13.89
C LEU A 403 -6.42 24.50 -15.05
N HIS A 404 -6.13 24.10 -16.29
CA HIS A 404 -6.84 24.58 -17.47
C HIS A 404 -8.27 24.01 -17.53
N GLU A 405 -8.43 22.73 -17.21
CA GLU A 405 -9.71 22.01 -17.22
C GLU A 405 -10.04 21.40 -15.84
N PRO A 406 -10.46 22.21 -14.84
CA PRO A 406 -10.83 21.72 -13.51
C PRO A 406 -11.90 20.61 -13.48
N PRO A 407 -12.92 20.60 -14.37
CA PRO A 407 -13.88 19.51 -14.43
C PRO A 407 -13.24 18.15 -14.74
N ALA A 408 -12.14 18.10 -15.50
CA ALA A 408 -11.44 16.86 -15.80
C ALA A 408 -10.76 16.27 -14.56
N LEU A 409 -10.18 17.12 -13.70
CA LEU A 409 -9.65 16.69 -12.40
C LEU A 409 -10.76 16.14 -11.49
N HIS A 410 -11.92 16.80 -11.45
CA HIS A 410 -13.04 16.32 -10.65
C HIS A 410 -13.55 14.96 -11.16
N THR A 411 -13.65 14.79 -12.48
CA THR A 411 -14.00 13.51 -13.13
C THR A 411 -12.98 12.42 -12.81
N TYR A 412 -11.69 12.75 -12.86
CA TYR A 412 -10.61 11.83 -12.51
C TYR A 412 -10.69 11.35 -11.06
N LEU A 413 -10.84 12.28 -10.10
CA LEU A 413 -10.92 11.93 -8.68
C LEU A 413 -12.18 11.12 -8.36
N THR A 414 -13.32 11.47 -8.96
CA THR A 414 -14.60 10.77 -8.74
C THR A 414 -14.74 9.46 -9.50
N ALA A 415 -13.90 9.22 -10.52
CA ALA A 415 -14.03 8.13 -11.49
C ALA A 415 -15.45 8.05 -12.11
N ALA A 416 -16.11 9.19 -12.26
CA ALA A 416 -17.50 9.24 -12.67
C ALA A 416 -17.72 8.64 -14.06
N ASP A 417 -16.86 9.00 -15.02
CA ASP A 417 -16.91 8.45 -16.37
C ASP A 417 -16.35 7.04 -16.44
N LEU A 418 -15.42 6.65 -15.57
CA LEU A 418 -14.98 5.27 -15.49
C LEU A 418 -16.13 4.33 -15.07
N TYR A 419 -17.03 4.83 -14.21
CA TYR A 419 -18.20 4.09 -13.69
C TYR A 419 -19.49 4.36 -14.47
N GLY A 420 -19.44 5.10 -15.58
CA GLY A 420 -20.60 5.36 -16.43
C GLY A 420 -21.68 6.23 -15.78
N LEU A 421 -21.34 7.04 -14.76
CA LEU A 421 -22.29 7.88 -14.02
C LEU A 421 -22.77 9.11 -14.82
N GLY A 422 -22.19 9.39 -15.98
CA GLY A 422 -22.54 10.47 -16.91
C GLY A 422 -22.23 11.89 -16.42
N SER A 423 -22.11 12.09 -15.10
CA SER A 423 -21.58 13.30 -14.48
C SER A 423 -20.98 12.97 -13.13
N ALA A 424 -19.98 13.76 -12.72
CA ALA A 424 -19.34 13.57 -11.43
C ALA A 424 -20.26 14.04 -10.27
N PRO A 425 -20.65 13.14 -9.35
CA PRO A 425 -21.59 13.48 -8.28
C PRO A 425 -20.94 14.42 -7.26
N ALA A 426 -21.79 15.10 -6.49
CA ALA A 426 -21.34 15.85 -5.33
C ALA A 426 -20.82 14.88 -4.26
N LEU A 427 -19.60 15.12 -3.78
CA LEU A 427 -18.95 14.29 -2.76
C LEU A 427 -19.35 14.76 -1.36
N ASP A 428 -19.91 13.87 -0.55
CA ASP A 428 -20.12 14.08 0.87
C ASP A 428 -19.19 13.17 1.68
N PHE A 429 -18.09 13.76 2.15
CA PHE A 429 -17.08 13.07 2.94
C PHE A 429 -17.65 12.37 4.18
N TRP A 430 -18.55 13.02 4.91
CA TRP A 430 -19.06 12.48 6.18
C TRP A 430 -20.02 11.32 5.93
N LEU A 431 -20.86 11.44 4.90
CA LEU A 431 -21.72 10.36 4.44
C LEU A 431 -20.90 9.14 3.96
N ASN A 432 -19.78 9.41 3.29
CA ASN A 432 -18.89 8.39 2.71
C ASN A 432 -17.97 7.71 3.74
N LEU A 433 -17.63 8.38 4.84
CA LEU A 433 -16.66 7.88 5.82
C LEU A 433 -17.15 6.59 6.50
N ALA A 434 -18.41 6.58 6.95
CA ALA A 434 -19.00 5.41 7.61
C ALA A 434 -19.01 4.15 6.74
N PRO A 435 -19.55 4.15 5.50
CA PRO A 435 -19.53 2.97 4.63
C PRO A 435 -18.09 2.58 4.25
N THR A 436 -17.18 3.53 4.06
CA THR A 436 -15.76 3.25 3.79
C THR A 436 -15.12 2.48 4.94
N VAL A 437 -15.34 2.88 6.20
CA VAL A 437 -14.82 2.15 7.37
C VAL A 437 -15.50 0.80 7.54
N LYS A 438 -16.83 0.73 7.37
CA LYS A 438 -17.59 -0.52 7.47
C LYS A 438 -17.19 -1.52 6.39
N SER A 439 -16.66 -1.07 5.25
CA SER A 439 -16.18 -1.98 4.19
C SER A 439 -15.01 -2.86 4.60
N LEU A 440 -14.32 -2.50 5.68
CA LEU A 440 -13.21 -3.29 6.20
C LEU A 440 -13.67 -4.57 6.89
N PHE A 441 -14.89 -4.59 7.45
CA PHE A 441 -15.33 -5.66 8.36
C PHE A 441 -16.80 -6.07 8.25
N TRP A 442 -17.61 -5.38 7.44
CA TRP A 442 -19.06 -5.61 7.42
C TRP A 442 -19.70 -5.49 6.03
N ILE A 443 -19.43 -4.43 5.28
CA ILE A 443 -20.13 -4.16 4.01
C ILE A 443 -19.24 -4.55 2.82
N GLY A 444 -19.84 -5.10 1.75
CA GLY A 444 -19.14 -5.42 0.51
C GLY A 444 -18.86 -4.23 -0.39
N ASP A 445 -18.19 -4.48 -1.51
CA ASP A 445 -17.88 -3.44 -2.50
C ASP A 445 -19.15 -2.93 -3.18
N ALA A 446 -19.34 -1.61 -3.23
CA ALA A 446 -20.44 -0.99 -3.97
C ALA A 446 -20.02 -0.57 -5.38
N SER A 447 -18.71 -0.60 -5.70
CA SER A 447 -18.23 -0.24 -7.03
C SER A 447 -18.71 -1.22 -8.11
N PRO A 448 -18.87 -0.77 -9.36
CA PRO A 448 -19.20 -1.66 -10.47
C PRO A 448 -18.05 -2.61 -10.86
N VAL A 449 -16.87 -2.48 -10.22
CA VAL A 449 -15.65 -3.23 -10.55
C VAL A 449 -15.69 -4.64 -9.93
N PHE A 450 -15.97 -4.77 -8.63
CA PHE A 450 -16.11 -6.09 -8.00
C PHE A 450 -17.54 -6.57 -7.89
N GLY A 451 -18.40 -5.82 -7.20
CA GLY A 451 -19.70 -6.31 -6.77
C GLY A 451 -19.63 -7.51 -5.81
N ILE A 452 -18.47 -7.75 -5.17
CA ILE A 452 -18.33 -8.80 -4.15
C ILE A 452 -19.15 -8.38 -2.92
N SER A 453 -20.03 -9.27 -2.46
CA SER A 453 -20.92 -9.03 -1.32
C SER A 453 -20.20 -9.09 0.03
N THR A 454 -18.97 -9.61 0.07
CA THR A 454 -18.14 -9.69 1.28
C THR A 454 -17.28 -8.45 1.46
N HIS A 455 -16.80 -8.21 2.68
CA HIS A 455 -15.95 -7.09 3.07
C HIS A 455 -14.48 -7.29 2.64
N LEU A 456 -13.68 -6.21 2.65
CA LEU A 456 -12.34 -6.16 2.05
C LEU A 456 -11.31 -7.08 2.73
N LEU A 457 -11.33 -7.15 4.06
CA LEU A 457 -10.43 -8.00 4.84
C LEU A 457 -11.16 -9.26 5.25
N SER A 458 -10.63 -10.46 5.02
CA SER A 458 -11.33 -11.69 5.46
C SER A 458 -11.64 -11.71 6.96
N THR A 459 -12.63 -12.51 7.35
CA THR A 459 -13.03 -12.83 8.73
C THR A 459 -11.86 -13.10 9.68
N ILE A 460 -10.80 -13.75 9.18
CA ILE A 460 -9.61 -14.09 9.96
C ILE A 460 -8.69 -12.87 10.14
N VAL A 461 -8.59 -12.04 9.11
CA VAL A 461 -7.67 -10.90 9.01
C VAL A 461 -8.20 -9.70 9.79
N THR A 462 -9.51 -9.46 9.73
CA THR A 462 -10.17 -8.31 10.39
C THR A 462 -9.88 -8.17 11.88
N PRO A 463 -10.09 -9.19 12.75
CA PRO A 463 -9.80 -9.06 14.18
C PRO A 463 -8.32 -8.81 14.46
N LEU A 464 -7.42 -9.40 13.66
CA LEU A 464 -5.98 -9.17 13.77
C LEU A 464 -5.60 -7.74 13.33
N PHE A 465 -6.21 -7.25 12.26
CA PHE A 465 -6.00 -5.89 11.79
C PHE A 465 -6.47 -4.87 12.82
N MET A 466 -7.67 -5.04 13.39
CA MET A 466 -8.21 -4.15 14.43
C MET A 466 -7.36 -4.16 15.70
N ALA A 467 -6.93 -5.33 16.17
CA ALA A 467 -6.01 -5.45 17.29
C ALA A 467 -4.64 -4.80 16.99
N GLY A 468 -4.15 -4.92 15.75
CA GLY A 468 -2.94 -4.25 15.29
C GLY A 468 -3.08 -2.73 15.26
N LEU A 469 -4.21 -2.19 14.78
CA LEU A 469 -4.50 -0.75 14.84
C LEU A 469 -4.53 -0.24 16.28
N ALA A 470 -5.16 -0.97 17.19
CA ALA A 470 -5.16 -0.63 18.61
C ALA A 470 -3.74 -0.60 19.20
N LEU A 471 -2.90 -1.58 18.85
CA LEU A 471 -1.48 -1.57 19.21
C LEU A 471 -0.76 -0.31 18.69
N LEU A 472 -1.07 0.15 17.46
CA LEU A 472 -0.47 1.37 16.92
C LEU A 472 -0.90 2.64 17.66
N LEU A 473 -2.17 2.71 18.10
CA LEU A 473 -2.68 3.86 18.86
C LEU A 473 -1.91 4.05 20.17
N PHE A 474 -1.54 2.95 20.83
CA PHE A 474 -0.71 2.98 22.04
C PHE A 474 0.79 3.11 21.77
N GLY A 475 1.23 3.07 20.50
CA GLY A 475 2.62 3.15 20.06
C GLY A 475 2.92 4.34 19.13
N LEU A 476 2.14 5.42 19.23
CA LEU A 476 2.28 6.63 18.41
C LEU A 476 3.62 7.37 18.61
N ASP A 477 4.25 7.15 19.76
CA ASP A 477 5.59 7.63 20.10
C ASP A 477 6.70 6.97 19.28
N GLN A 478 6.37 5.95 18.47
CA GLN A 478 7.31 5.23 17.63
C GLN A 478 7.04 5.49 16.16
N LEU A 479 8.14 5.57 15.40
CA LEU A 479 8.06 5.84 13.96
C LEU A 479 7.20 4.82 13.22
N ALA A 480 7.34 3.52 13.54
CA ALA A 480 6.54 2.48 12.91
C ALA A 480 5.04 2.64 13.21
N GLY A 481 4.69 3.01 14.45
CA GLY A 481 3.31 3.26 14.85
C GLY A 481 2.71 4.46 14.12
N TRP A 482 3.44 5.59 14.11
CA TRP A 482 3.04 6.77 13.33
C TRP A 482 2.86 6.46 11.85
N CYS A 483 3.86 5.82 11.22
CA CYS A 483 3.85 5.57 9.79
C CYS A 483 2.69 4.65 9.36
N LEU A 484 2.48 3.54 10.08
CA LEU A 484 1.43 2.58 9.72
C LEU A 484 0.01 3.08 10.05
N LEU A 485 -0.15 3.86 11.13
CA LEU A 485 -1.44 4.45 11.47
C LEU A 485 -1.81 5.54 10.45
N THR A 486 -0.89 6.46 10.17
CA THR A 486 -1.12 7.53 9.18
C THR A 486 -1.28 6.97 7.77
N TRP A 487 -0.63 5.86 7.42
CA TRP A 487 -0.91 5.13 6.18
C TRP A 487 -2.38 4.68 6.15
N SER A 488 -2.83 3.93 7.15
CA SER A 488 -4.19 3.40 7.19
C SER A 488 -5.25 4.52 7.17
N LEU A 489 -5.04 5.58 7.96
CA LEU A 489 -5.93 6.74 8.00
C LEU A 489 -5.95 7.49 6.67
N ALA A 490 -4.81 7.69 6.02
CA ALA A 490 -4.75 8.36 4.71
C ALA A 490 -5.58 7.61 3.67
N VAL A 491 -5.53 6.27 3.66
CA VAL A 491 -6.34 5.46 2.74
C VAL A 491 -7.83 5.69 2.98
N LEU A 492 -8.28 5.61 4.24
CA LEU A 492 -9.69 5.77 4.58
C LEU A 492 -10.20 7.20 4.31
N ILE A 493 -9.39 8.21 4.62
CA ILE A 493 -9.74 9.61 4.37
C ILE A 493 -9.86 9.88 2.87
N VAL A 494 -8.87 9.45 2.09
CA VAL A 494 -8.88 9.68 0.64
C VAL A 494 -10.02 8.92 -0.02
N SER A 495 -10.19 7.63 0.30
CA SER A 495 -11.32 6.84 -0.19
C SER A 495 -12.66 7.49 0.15
N ALA A 496 -12.86 7.98 1.38
CA ALA A 496 -14.11 8.67 1.72
C ALA A 496 -14.28 10.01 0.98
N ALA A 497 -13.17 10.70 0.69
CA ALA A 497 -13.16 12.03 0.10
C ALA A 497 -13.27 12.05 -1.43
N THR A 498 -12.84 10.98 -2.13
CA THR A 498 -12.76 10.99 -3.61
C THR A 498 -13.86 10.17 -4.29
N ASN A 499 -14.49 9.22 -3.61
CA ASN A 499 -15.30 8.23 -4.30
C ASN A 499 -16.74 8.69 -4.54
N ALA A 500 -17.17 8.59 -5.81
CA ALA A 500 -18.55 8.77 -6.23
C ALA A 500 -19.50 7.68 -5.69
N VAL A 501 -18.97 6.47 -5.49
CA VAL A 501 -19.69 5.31 -4.96
C VAL A 501 -18.91 4.81 -3.76
N THR A 502 -19.56 4.64 -2.60
CA THR A 502 -18.89 4.14 -1.40
C THR A 502 -19.61 2.92 -0.81
N PRO A 503 -18.87 1.88 -0.40
CA PRO A 503 -17.41 1.74 -0.48
C PRO A 503 -16.91 1.35 -1.88
N ASP A 504 -15.66 1.70 -2.18
CA ASP A 504 -15.00 1.45 -3.48
C ASP A 504 -13.63 0.82 -3.25
N TRP A 505 -13.51 -0.47 -3.53
CA TRP A 505 -12.30 -1.24 -3.28
C TRP A 505 -11.04 -0.77 -4.03
N PRO A 506 -11.11 -0.32 -5.30
CA PRO A 506 -9.95 0.22 -6.02
C PRO A 506 -9.16 1.28 -5.23
N THR A 507 -9.85 2.22 -4.58
CA THR A 507 -9.21 3.27 -3.77
C THR A 507 -8.76 2.80 -2.39
N LEU A 508 -9.23 1.64 -1.93
CA LEU A 508 -8.79 0.98 -0.70
C LEU A 508 -7.61 0.03 -0.91
N LEU A 509 -7.18 -0.25 -2.14
CA LEU A 509 -6.04 -1.13 -2.42
C LEU A 509 -4.74 -0.76 -1.68
N PRO A 510 -4.39 0.53 -1.52
CA PRO A 510 -3.25 0.92 -0.72
C PRO A 510 -3.32 0.49 0.76
N LEU A 511 -4.48 0.08 1.27
CA LEU A 511 -4.63 -0.46 2.63
C LEU A 511 -4.09 -1.88 2.75
N VAL A 512 -4.16 -2.71 1.70
CA VAL A 512 -3.71 -4.11 1.72
C VAL A 512 -2.26 -4.27 2.18
N PRO A 513 -1.26 -3.55 1.63
CA PRO A 513 0.12 -3.60 2.12
C PRO A 513 0.25 -3.08 3.56
N ALA A 514 -0.50 -2.03 3.95
CA ALA A 514 -0.50 -1.51 5.31
C ALA A 514 -1.07 -2.52 6.31
N ALA A 515 -2.19 -3.17 5.99
CA ALA A 515 -2.81 -4.21 6.80
C ALA A 515 -1.87 -5.41 7.00
N GLY A 516 -1.19 -5.84 5.93
CA GLY A 516 -0.15 -6.88 6.03
C GLY A 516 0.97 -6.50 7.00
N LEU A 517 1.46 -5.27 6.94
CA LEU A 517 2.48 -4.75 7.87
C LEU A 517 1.95 -4.66 9.32
N ILE A 518 0.73 -4.19 9.51
CA ILE A 518 0.10 -4.06 10.84
C ILE A 518 -0.09 -5.43 11.50
N ILE A 519 -0.60 -6.42 10.75
CA ILE A 519 -0.79 -7.78 11.25
C ILE A 519 0.56 -8.43 11.53
N ALA A 520 1.56 -8.23 10.66
CA ALA A 520 2.90 -8.75 10.92
C ALA A 520 3.55 -8.15 12.17
N LEU A 521 3.33 -6.86 12.41
CA LEU A 521 3.76 -6.18 13.62
C LEU A 521 3.07 -6.78 14.86
N LEU A 522 1.76 -6.98 14.81
CA LEU A 522 1.00 -7.63 15.87
C LEU A 522 1.51 -9.06 16.14
N ALA A 523 1.66 -9.87 15.09
CA ALA A 523 2.15 -11.24 15.18
C ALA A 523 3.56 -11.29 15.77
N ASP A 524 4.41 -10.32 15.44
CA ASP A 524 5.73 -10.20 16.01
C ASP A 524 5.70 -9.86 17.51
N ARG A 525 4.80 -8.96 17.94
CA ARG A 525 4.60 -8.65 19.36
C ARG A 525 4.04 -9.84 20.15
N LEU A 526 3.10 -10.58 19.56
CA LEU A 526 2.57 -11.83 20.11
C LEU A 526 3.68 -12.87 20.26
N ARG A 527 4.53 -13.04 19.25
CA ARG A 527 5.69 -13.92 19.31
C ARG A 527 6.62 -13.54 20.45
N MET A 528 6.93 -12.25 20.61
CA MET A 528 7.79 -11.79 21.71
C MET A 528 7.19 -12.14 23.07
N LEU A 529 5.87 -11.98 23.24
CA LEU A 529 5.16 -12.36 24.47
C LEU A 529 5.21 -13.88 24.71
N ILE A 530 5.08 -14.70 23.66
CA ILE A 530 5.20 -16.17 23.73
C ILE A 530 6.62 -16.58 24.14
N VAL A 531 7.63 -16.04 23.47
CA VAL A 531 9.04 -16.37 23.73
C VAL A 531 9.46 -15.96 25.13
N GLN A 532 9.02 -14.79 25.62
CA GLN A 532 9.25 -14.36 27.00
C GLN A 532 8.55 -15.26 28.02
N GLY A 533 7.36 -15.76 27.71
CA GLY A 533 6.56 -16.60 28.62
C GLY A 533 7.02 -18.06 28.68
N PHE A 534 7.44 -18.64 27.56
CA PHE A 534 7.70 -20.09 27.44
C PHE A 534 9.15 -20.44 27.07
N GLY A 535 9.99 -19.44 26.77
CA GLY A 535 11.41 -19.61 26.44
C GLY A 535 11.71 -19.68 24.94
N ALA A 536 13.01 -19.61 24.59
CA ALA A 536 13.50 -19.44 23.21
C ALA A 536 13.09 -20.57 22.24
N TRP A 537 12.87 -21.79 22.72
CA TRP A 537 12.45 -22.93 21.87
C TRP A 537 11.10 -22.68 21.19
N THR A 538 10.21 -21.88 21.80
CA THR A 538 8.91 -21.52 21.22
C THR A 538 9.01 -20.53 20.05
N ALA A 539 10.18 -19.95 19.81
CA ALA A 539 10.39 -19.06 18.68
C ALA A 539 10.11 -19.79 17.36
N LEU A 540 10.53 -21.05 17.21
CA LEU A 540 10.25 -21.82 16.00
C LEU A 540 8.75 -22.15 15.87
N THR A 541 8.10 -22.54 16.97
CA THR A 541 6.65 -22.84 17.00
C THR A 541 5.82 -21.64 16.54
N SER A 542 6.18 -20.44 16.98
CA SER A 542 5.50 -19.21 16.56
C SER A 542 5.60 -18.94 15.05
N PHE A 543 6.69 -19.39 14.40
CA PHE A 543 6.82 -19.30 12.94
C PHE A 543 5.86 -20.25 12.23
N TYR A 544 5.70 -21.47 12.72
CA TYR A 544 4.74 -22.41 12.14
C TYR A 544 3.30 -21.91 12.31
N VAL A 545 2.98 -21.27 13.43
CA VAL A 545 1.66 -20.63 13.62
C VAL A 545 1.44 -19.49 12.64
N ALA A 546 2.44 -18.62 12.44
CA ALA A 546 2.35 -17.53 11.46
C ALA A 546 2.22 -18.05 10.01
N ALA A 547 2.93 -19.13 9.66
CA ALA A 547 2.79 -19.78 8.36
C ALA A 547 1.40 -20.45 8.21
N GLY A 548 0.91 -21.11 9.26
CA GLY A 548 -0.44 -21.68 9.29
C GLY A 548 -1.53 -20.61 9.12
N LEU A 549 -1.38 -19.45 9.76
CA LEU A 549 -2.26 -18.30 9.56
C LEU A 549 -2.27 -17.86 8.09
N LEU A 550 -1.10 -17.74 7.46
CA LEU A 550 -1.00 -17.37 6.05
C LEU A 550 -1.73 -18.36 5.14
N VAL A 551 -1.57 -19.67 5.39
CA VAL A 551 -2.28 -20.73 4.64
C VAL A 551 -3.78 -20.66 4.88
N ALA A 552 -4.22 -20.42 6.12
CA ALA A 552 -5.65 -20.29 6.45
C ALA A 552 -6.29 -19.08 5.76
N VAL A 553 -5.62 -17.93 5.77
CA VAL A 553 -6.08 -16.72 5.04
C VAL A 553 -6.14 -17.00 3.53
N ALA A 554 -5.14 -17.68 2.98
CA ALA A 554 -5.15 -18.04 1.56
C ALA A 554 -6.32 -18.96 1.19
N ALA A 555 -6.56 -19.99 2.01
CA ALA A 555 -7.68 -20.90 1.80
C ALA A 555 -9.03 -20.18 1.93
N ALA A 556 -9.22 -19.37 2.97
CA ALA A 556 -10.46 -18.62 3.19
C ALA A 556 -10.75 -17.68 2.01
N ASN A 557 -9.77 -16.86 1.63
CA ASN A 557 -9.93 -15.94 0.51
C ASN A 557 -10.20 -16.68 -0.82
N TRP A 558 -9.54 -17.83 -1.04
CA TRP A 558 -9.75 -18.64 -2.23
C TRP A 558 -11.17 -19.22 -2.31
N ILE A 559 -11.71 -19.70 -1.18
CA ILE A 559 -13.07 -20.23 -1.09
C ILE A 559 -14.08 -19.12 -1.41
N THR A 560 -14.00 -17.98 -0.72
CA THR A 560 -14.91 -16.85 -0.94
C THR A 560 -14.89 -16.39 -2.39
N TYR A 561 -13.69 -16.30 -2.97
CA TYR A 561 -13.55 -15.95 -4.37
C TYR A 561 -14.21 -16.97 -5.31
N TRP A 562 -13.99 -18.27 -5.08
CA TRP A 562 -14.52 -19.30 -5.96
C TRP A 562 -16.03 -19.42 -5.89
N GLU A 563 -16.62 -19.27 -4.70
CA GLU A 563 -18.07 -19.20 -4.50
C GLU A 563 -18.66 -18.02 -5.28
N PHE A 564 -18.08 -16.83 -5.14
CA PHE A 564 -18.50 -15.64 -5.90
C PHE A 564 -18.41 -15.89 -7.41
N ALA A 565 -17.29 -16.40 -7.91
CA ALA A 565 -17.08 -16.65 -9.34
C ALA A 565 -18.03 -17.70 -9.92
N GLN A 566 -18.45 -18.70 -9.13
CA GLN A 566 -19.44 -19.70 -9.56
C GLN A 566 -20.87 -19.15 -9.59
N LEU A 567 -21.23 -18.30 -8.62
CA LEU A 567 -22.57 -17.72 -8.52
C LEU A 567 -22.85 -16.69 -9.61
N ASP A 568 -21.85 -15.89 -9.98
CA ASP A 568 -21.97 -14.78 -10.94
C ASP A 568 -21.72 -15.19 -12.40
N GLY A 569 -21.79 -16.49 -12.72
CA GLY A 569 -21.42 -17.11 -13.99
C GLY A 569 -21.59 -16.22 -15.23
N ASP A 570 -20.52 -16.09 -16.03
CA ASP A 570 -20.46 -15.06 -17.05
C ASP A 570 -20.50 -15.59 -18.49
N GLY A 571 -21.70 -15.61 -19.07
CA GLY A 571 -21.91 -15.93 -20.47
C GLY A 571 -21.36 -14.89 -21.46
N VAL A 572 -21.16 -13.63 -21.02
CA VAL A 572 -20.75 -12.53 -21.91
C VAL A 572 -19.25 -12.52 -22.14
N SER A 573 -18.41 -12.70 -21.12
CA SER A 573 -16.96 -12.87 -21.36
C SER A 573 -16.64 -14.25 -21.93
N TYR A 574 -17.48 -15.26 -21.69
CA TYR A 574 -17.39 -16.52 -22.45
C TYR A 574 -17.65 -16.30 -23.94
N LEU A 575 -18.69 -15.53 -24.31
CA LEU A 575 -18.96 -15.16 -25.70
C LEU A 575 -17.83 -14.29 -26.30
N ALA A 576 -17.31 -13.31 -25.55
CA ALA A 576 -16.19 -12.47 -26.00
C ALA A 576 -14.91 -13.30 -26.23
N HIS A 577 -14.62 -14.26 -25.33
CA HIS A 577 -13.54 -15.22 -25.53
C HIS A 577 -13.77 -16.16 -26.71
N ALA A 578 -15.00 -16.64 -26.90
CA ALA A 578 -15.36 -17.50 -28.02
C ALA A 578 -15.26 -16.75 -29.37
N LEU A 579 -15.74 -15.51 -29.44
CA LEU A 579 -15.61 -14.63 -30.61
C LEU A 579 -14.14 -14.35 -30.94
N ARG A 580 -13.32 -14.13 -29.91
CA ARG A 580 -11.87 -13.92 -30.08
C ARG A 580 -11.11 -15.18 -30.50
N ALA A 581 -11.58 -16.36 -30.12
CA ALA A 581 -11.00 -17.63 -30.55
C ALA A 581 -11.47 -18.04 -31.96
N SER A 582 -12.49 -17.39 -32.50
CA SER A 582 -13.00 -17.60 -33.87
C SER A 582 -12.40 -16.67 -34.92
N ASP A 583 -11.73 -15.59 -34.50
CA ASP A 583 -10.85 -14.76 -35.32
C ASP A 583 -9.41 -15.31 -35.31
#